data_AF-A0A7I7KYD8-F1
#
_entry.id   AF-A0A7I7KYD8-F1
#
_cell.length_a   1.000
_cell.length_b   1.000
_cell.length_c   1.000
_cell.angle_alpha   90.00
_cell.angle_beta   90.00
_cell.angle_gamma   90.00
#
_symmetry.space_group_name_H-M   'P 1'
#
loop_
_entity.id
_entity.type
_entity.pdbx_description
1 polymer ?
#
loop_
_entity_poly.entity_id
_entity_poly.type
_entity_poly.pdbx_seq_one_letter_code
_entity_poly.pdbx_strand_id
1 'polypeptide(L)'
;MADSGGSFPRIPQDVALQVKAKIEDLMEHATIAANQGLAAVEEIVAAGAHSGTAAVVSQQKAIEINTDLTRIIHGCTELSHKLGISVAQFAQHDHDASSQLQAITPS
;
A
#
# COMPACT_ATOMS: atom_id res chain seq x y z
N MET A 1 -13.69 39.54 -13.22
CA MET A 1 -12.95 38.42 -13.84
C MET A 1 -12.45 37.57 -12.69
N ALA A 2 -13.07 36.43 -12.44
CA ALA A 2 -12.70 35.56 -11.33
C ALA A 2 -11.61 34.61 -11.80
N ASP A 3 -10.43 34.70 -11.18
CA ASP A 3 -9.34 33.74 -11.30
C ASP A 3 -9.89 32.32 -11.08
N SER A 4 -9.96 31.55 -12.15
CA SER A 4 -10.42 30.15 -12.14
C SER A 4 -9.25 29.17 -11.99
N GLY A 5 -8.07 29.67 -11.61
CA GLY A 5 -6.81 28.92 -11.52
C GLY A 5 -6.68 28.01 -10.30
N GLY A 6 -7.79 27.62 -9.66
CA GLY A 6 -7.78 26.61 -8.62
C GLY A 6 -7.53 25.24 -9.23
N SER A 7 -6.25 24.87 -9.44
CA SER A 7 -5.89 23.49 -9.71
C SER A 7 -6.56 22.62 -8.67
N PHE A 8 -7.44 21.72 -9.10
CA PHE A 8 -8.04 20.73 -8.21
C PHE A 8 -6.89 20.05 -7.44
N PRO A 9 -6.96 19.96 -6.10
CA PRO A 9 -5.87 19.36 -5.33
C PRO A 9 -5.74 17.90 -5.75
N ARG A 10 -4.67 17.60 -6.49
CA ARG A 10 -4.32 16.26 -6.96
C ARG A 10 -2.93 15.92 -6.46
N ILE A 11 -2.75 14.68 -6.01
CA ILE A 11 -1.41 14.13 -5.82
C ILE A 11 -0.76 14.10 -7.22
N PRO A 12 0.43 14.70 -7.42
CA PRO A 12 1.13 14.61 -8.69
C PRO A 12 1.31 13.15 -9.12
N GLN A 13 1.11 12.86 -10.41
CA GLN A 13 1.10 11.48 -10.92
C GLN A 13 2.41 10.74 -10.62
N ASP A 14 3.54 11.41 -10.81
CA ASP A 14 4.87 10.90 -10.50
C ASP A 14 5.03 10.55 -9.01
N VAL A 15 4.54 11.43 -8.13
CA VAL A 15 4.52 11.19 -6.68
C VAL A 15 3.65 9.99 -6.32
N ALA A 16 2.45 9.89 -6.90
CA ALA A 16 1.55 8.77 -6.66
C ALA A 16 2.16 7.43 -7.12
N LEU A 17 2.82 7.40 -8.27
CA LEU A 17 3.51 6.21 -8.79
C LEU A 17 4.73 5.83 -7.95
N GLN A 18 5.52 6.81 -7.50
CA GLN A 18 6.65 6.55 -6.60
C GLN A 18 6.19 5.98 -5.24
N VAL A 19 5.12 6.53 -4.67
CA VAL A 19 4.54 6.03 -3.42
C VAL A 19 4.01 4.62 -3.63
N LYS A 20 3.30 4.36 -4.73
CA LYS A 20 2.82 3.02 -5.10
C LYS A 20 3.97 2.01 -5.14
N ALA A 21 5.07 2.32 -5.83
CA ALA A 21 6.21 1.43 -5.94
C ALA A 21 6.87 1.13 -4.58
N LYS A 22 7.01 2.14 -3.72
CA LYS A 22 7.54 1.95 -2.35
C LYS A 22 6.63 1.10 -1.47
N ILE A 23 5.31 1.24 -1.64
CA ILE A 23 4.34 0.41 -0.94
C ILE A 23 4.45 -1.04 -1.40
N GLU A 24 4.61 -1.28 -2.70
CA GLU A 24 4.81 -2.62 -3.27
C GLU A 24 6.07 -3.30 -2.73
N ASP A 25 7.19 -2.57 -2.65
CA ASP A 25 8.44 -3.04 -2.04
C ASP A 25 8.27 -3.35 -0.53
N LEU A 26 7.60 -2.47 0.22
CA LEU A 26 7.34 -2.70 1.64
C LEU A 26 6.45 -3.93 1.88
N MET A 27 5.46 -4.18 1.03
CA MET A 27 4.61 -5.37 1.12
C MET A 27 5.40 -6.66 0.91
N GLU A 28 6.36 -6.68 -0.03
CA GLU A 28 7.23 -7.83 -0.24
C GLU A 28 8.05 -8.13 1.02
N HIS A 29 8.70 -7.11 1.60
CA HIS A 29 9.46 -7.26 2.84
C HIS A 29 8.59 -7.69 4.03
N ALA A 30 7.40 -7.10 4.19
CA ALA A 30 6.46 -7.46 5.25
C ALA A 30 5.98 -8.92 5.11
N THR A 31 5.76 -9.39 3.88
CA THR A 31 5.34 -10.77 3.59
C THR A 31 6.45 -11.76 3.94
N ILE A 32 7.70 -11.45 3.57
CA ILE A 32 8.86 -12.27 3.93
C ILE A 32 8.99 -12.36 5.46
N ALA A 33 8.92 -11.23 6.16
CA ALA A 33 9.01 -11.20 7.62
C ALA A 33 7.88 -11.98 8.29
N ALA A 34 6.64 -11.88 7.78
CA ALA A 34 5.49 -12.61 8.32
C ALA A 34 5.66 -14.12 8.15
N ASN A 35 6.11 -14.56 6.97
CA ASN A 35 6.34 -15.98 6.67
C ASN A 35 7.50 -16.56 7.49
N GLN A 36 8.60 -15.82 7.63
CA GLN A 36 9.74 -16.23 8.45
C GLN A 36 9.36 -16.32 9.93
N GLY A 37 8.59 -15.35 10.43
CA GLY A 37 8.09 -15.35 11.80
C GLY A 37 7.18 -16.55 12.09
N LEU A 38 6.30 -16.91 11.16
CA LEU A 38 5.43 -18.07 11.30
C LEU A 38 6.23 -19.38 11.32
N ALA A 39 7.17 -19.55 10.38
CA ALA A 39 8.02 -20.74 10.31
C ALA A 39 8.85 -20.93 11.59
N ALA A 40 9.41 -19.85 12.15
CA ALA A 40 10.17 -19.92 13.40
C ALA A 40 9.31 -20.36 14.60
N VAL A 41 8.03 -19.95 14.65
CA VAL A 41 7.10 -20.41 15.68
C VAL A 41 6.79 -21.89 15.51
N GLU A 42 6.51 -22.32 14.29
CA GLU A 42 6.20 -23.72 13.99
C GLU A 42 7.38 -24.65 14.32
N GLU A 43 8.60 -24.25 14.00
CA GLU A 43 9.82 -24.99 14.32
C GLU A 43 10.02 -25.15 15.84
N ILE A 44 9.86 -24.07 16.61
CA ILE A 44 10.01 -24.10 18.08
C ILE A 44 8.94 -24.98 18.73
N VAL A 45 7.70 -24.88 18.26
CA VAL A 45 6.58 -25.71 18.76
C VAL A 45 6.81 -27.18 18.40
N ALA A 46 7.19 -27.48 17.16
CA ALA A 46 7.43 -28.84 16.68
C ALA A 46 8.64 -29.50 17.35
N ALA A 47 9.68 -28.73 17.69
CA ALA A 47 10.87 -29.23 18.35
C ALA A 47 10.64 -29.62 19.83
N GLY A 48 9.51 -29.23 20.43
CA GLY A 48 9.26 -29.42 21.87
C GLY A 48 10.31 -28.77 22.78
N ALA A 49 11.19 -27.94 22.21
CA ALA A 49 12.42 -27.46 22.83
C ALA A 49 12.17 -26.28 23.78
N HIS A 50 11.01 -25.62 23.67
CA HIS A 50 10.57 -24.56 24.55
C HIS A 50 9.25 -24.96 25.19
N SER A 51 9.30 -25.32 26.48
CA SER A 51 8.11 -25.55 27.30
C SER A 51 8.05 -24.54 28.44
N GLY A 52 6.86 -24.27 28.95
CA GLY A 52 6.62 -23.30 30.02
C GLY A 52 6.28 -21.88 29.54
N THR A 53 6.16 -20.95 30.48
CA THR A 53 5.61 -19.60 30.25
C THR A 53 6.36 -18.79 29.18
N ALA A 54 7.69 -18.92 29.07
CA ALA A 54 8.48 -18.21 28.07
C ALA A 54 8.15 -18.64 26.62
N ALA A 55 7.84 -19.93 26.42
CA ALA A 55 7.43 -20.46 25.13
C ALA A 55 6.08 -19.88 24.69
N VAL A 56 5.11 -19.87 25.61
CA VAL A 56 3.77 -19.31 25.38
C VAL A 56 3.84 -17.81 25.06
N VAL A 57 4.64 -17.04 25.79
CA VAL A 57 4.82 -15.60 25.51
C VAL A 57 5.48 -15.36 24.16
N SER A 58 6.48 -16.16 23.79
CA SER A 58 7.18 -16.02 22.50
C SER A 58 6.25 -16.34 21.33
N GLN A 59 5.45 -17.41 21.44
CA GLN A 59 4.42 -17.75 20.46
C GLN A 59 3.37 -16.63 20.33
N GLN A 60 2.87 -16.12 21.45
CA GLN A 60 1.90 -15.03 21.46
C GLN A 60 2.46 -13.77 20.78
N LYS A 61 3.72 -13.41 21.05
CA LYS A 61 4.38 -12.26 20.43
C LYS A 61 4.52 -12.42 18.92
N ALA A 62 4.83 -13.62 18.44
CA ALA A 62 4.95 -13.89 17.02
C ALA A 62 3.59 -13.81 16.30
N ILE A 63 2.51 -14.30 16.93
CA ILE A 63 1.14 -14.13 16.43
C ILE A 63 0.77 -12.64 16.33
N GLU A 64 1.10 -11.84 17.35
CA GLU A 64 0.88 -10.38 17.35
C GLU A 64 1.61 -9.70 16.18
N ILE A 65 2.91 -10.00 16.00
CA ILE A 65 3.71 -9.44 14.90
C ILE A 65 3.12 -9.85 13.54
N ASN A 66 2.74 -11.11 13.36
CA ASN A 66 2.16 -11.58 12.11
C ASN A 66 0.80 -10.89 11.82
N THR A 67 -0.01 -10.68 12.86
CA THR A 67 -1.28 -9.95 12.75
C THR A 67 -1.06 -8.51 12.31
N ASP A 68 -0.08 -7.82 12.89
CA ASP A 68 0.24 -6.44 12.53
C ASP A 68 0.83 -6.33 11.12
N LEU A 69 1.71 -7.27 10.73
CA LEU A 69 2.23 -7.36 9.36
C LEU A 69 1.09 -7.58 8.35
N THR A 70 0.14 -8.47 8.65
CA THR A 70 -1.04 -8.71 7.81
C THR A 70 -1.91 -7.46 7.67
N ARG A 71 -2.06 -6.68 8.75
CA ARG A 71 -2.78 -5.40 8.70
C ARG A 71 -2.06 -4.38 7.82
N ILE A 72 -0.74 -4.30 7.91
CA ILE A 72 0.09 -3.43 7.07
C ILE A 72 -0.06 -3.82 5.60
N ILE A 73 0.04 -5.11 5.27
CA ILE A 73 -0.10 -5.63 3.90
C ILE A 73 -1.47 -5.26 3.31
N HIS A 74 -2.56 -5.43 4.07
CA HIS A 74 -3.90 -5.03 3.61
C HIS A 74 -4.01 -3.52 3.38
N GLY A 75 -3.58 -2.70 4.34
CA GLY A 75 -3.63 -1.24 4.20
C GLY A 75 -2.80 -0.73 3.02
N CYS A 76 -1.63 -1.33 2.80
CA CYS A 76 -0.76 -1.05 1.67
C CYS A 76 -1.40 -1.45 0.33
N THR A 77 -2.05 -2.61 0.26
CA THR A 77 -2.77 -3.07 -0.92
C THR A 77 -3.88 -2.09 -1.30
N GLU A 78 -4.70 -1.69 -0.32
CA GLU A 78 -5.77 -0.72 -0.55
C GLU A 78 -5.26 0.64 -1.01
N LEU A 79 -4.17 1.13 -0.39
CA LEU A 79 -3.59 2.42 -0.74
C LEU A 79 -2.99 2.40 -2.14
N SER A 80 -2.24 1.35 -2.49
CA SER A 80 -1.70 1.14 -3.84
C SER A 80 -2.81 1.14 -4.90
N HIS A 81 -3.92 0.45 -4.63
CA HIS A 81 -5.08 0.40 -5.51
C HIS A 81 -5.73 1.80 -5.68
N LYS A 82 -5.97 2.52 -4.59
CA LYS A 82 -6.56 3.86 -4.61
C LYS A 82 -5.67 4.86 -5.36
N LEU A 83 -4.34 4.79 -5.19
CA LEU A 83 -3.38 5.60 -5.94
C LEU A 83 -3.43 5.28 -7.44
N GLY A 84 -3.50 4.00 -7.81
CA GLY A 84 -3.64 3.58 -9.21
C GLY A 84 -4.91 4.11 -9.87
N ILE A 85 -6.06 3.99 -9.21
CA ILE A 85 -7.33 4.55 -9.69
C ILE A 85 -7.22 6.08 -9.84
N SER A 86 -6.69 6.76 -8.83
CA SER A 86 -6.58 8.22 -8.82
C SER A 86 -5.72 8.72 -10.00
N VAL A 87 -4.61 8.05 -10.29
CA VAL A 87 -3.76 8.37 -11.45
C VAL A 87 -4.53 8.20 -12.76
N ALA A 88 -5.24 7.09 -12.93
CA ALA A 88 -6.01 6.83 -14.15
C ALA A 88 -7.14 7.86 -14.35
N GLN A 89 -7.85 8.22 -13.28
CA GLN A 89 -8.91 9.23 -13.32
C GLN A 89 -8.37 10.63 -13.67
N PHE A 90 -7.22 11.03 -13.11
CA PHE A 90 -6.63 12.32 -13.44
C PHE A 90 -6.10 12.38 -14.88
N ALA A 91 -5.53 11.29 -15.39
CA ALA A 91 -5.14 11.21 -16.80
C ALA A 91 -6.35 11.35 -17.73
N GLN A 92 -7.49 10.76 -17.39
CA GLN A 92 -8.73 10.91 -18.15
C GLN A 92 -9.26 12.35 -18.09
N HIS A 93 -9.29 12.97 -16.90
CA HIS A 93 -9.72 14.36 -16.77
C HIS A 93 -8.86 15.33 -17.60
N ASP A 94 -7.54 15.12 -17.65
CA ASP A 94 -6.64 15.95 -18.46
C ASP A 94 -6.91 15.78 -19.97
N HIS A 95 -7.22 14.55 -20.41
CA HIS A 95 -7.62 14.26 -21.79
C HIS A 95 -8.96 14.91 -22.16
N ASP A 96 -9.96 14.81 -21.29
CA ASP A 96 -11.29 15.38 -21.50
C ASP A 96 -11.23 16.91 -21.52
N ALA A 97 -10.48 17.52 -20.61
CA ALA A 97 -10.27 18.96 -20.57
C ALA A 97 -9.56 19.47 -21.84
N SER A 98 -8.56 18.74 -22.32
CA SER A 98 -7.85 19.06 -23.58
C SER A 98 -8.80 18.99 -24.79
N SER A 99 -9.64 17.96 -24.85
CA SER A 99 -10.62 17.76 -25.91
C SER A 99 -11.68 18.86 -25.92
N GLN A 100 -12.17 19.25 -24.74
CA GLN A 100 -13.13 20.37 -24.60
C GLN A 100 -12.51 21.70 -25.01
N LEU A 101 -11.25 21.97 -24.64
CA LEU A 101 -10.53 23.18 -25.06
C LEU A 101 -10.39 23.27 -26.59
N GLN A 102 -10.06 22.17 -27.27
CA GLN A 102 -10.00 22.13 -28.73
C GLN A 102 -11.37 22.38 -29.38
N ALA A 103 -12.45 21.87 -28.77
CA ALA A 103 -13.80 22.06 -29.28
C ALA A 103 -14.29 23.52 -29.21
N ILE A 104 -13.84 24.29 -28.21
CA ILE A 104 -14.23 25.70 -28.02
C ILE A 104 -13.23 26.71 -28.60
N THR A 105 -12.07 26.24 -29.07
CA THR A 105 -11.06 27.06 -29.76
C THR A 105 -10.90 26.56 -31.20
N PRO A 106 -11.93 26.69 -32.06
CA PRO A 106 -11.81 26.30 -33.45
C PRO A 106 -10.80 27.23 -34.13
N SER A 107 -9.83 26.62 -34.81
CA SER A 107 -8.88 27.28 -35.72
C SER A 107 -9.55 27.98 -36.88
#